data_AF-A0A660PII9-F1
#
_entry.id   AF-A0A660PII9-F1
#
_cell.length_a   1.000
_cell.length_b   1.000
_cell.length_c   1.000
_cell.angle_alpha   90.00
_cell.angle_beta   90.00
_cell.angle_gamma   90.00
#
_symmetry.space_group_name_H-M   'P 1'
#
loop_
_entity.id
_entity.type
_entity.pdbx_description
1 polymer ?
#
loop_
_entity_poly.entity_id
_entity_poly.type
_entity_poly.pdbx_seq_one_letter_code
_entity_poly.pdbx_strand_id
1 'polypeptide(L)'
;MKKLIRNSGFTIIELLLSLLITGIISTAGLQLYIRLHNQTFAQENISDMQQNCRATLYEIENNLRMAGFKVGNHDAYDINGDTLYIFSQINNPIDTIIYYLQTSTESGNLELPSNIQAKYLMKKTNSDNPIIYSSFIRDITYSVINSNTIGIDLEIRTEFPDKDYNENEGYRIYAASESVTLRNLAFQ
;
A
#
# COMPACT_ATOMS: atom_id res chain seq x y z
N MET A 1 -62.06 -42.54 16.72
CA MET A 1 -61.04 -41.80 15.95
C MET A 1 -59.77 -42.62 15.90
N LYS A 2 -59.38 -43.14 14.72
CA LYS A 2 -58.22 -44.04 14.56
C LYS A 2 -56.99 -43.19 14.21
N LYS A 3 -56.01 -43.13 15.11
CA LYS A 3 -54.73 -42.43 14.88
C LYS A 3 -53.81 -43.38 14.10
N LEU A 4 -53.51 -43.06 12.84
CA LEU A 4 -52.48 -43.76 12.08
C LEU A 4 -51.11 -43.30 12.62
N ILE A 5 -50.54 -44.07 13.53
CA ILE A 5 -49.15 -43.86 13.96
C ILE A 5 -48.27 -44.48 12.87
N ARG A 6 -47.66 -43.61 12.08
CA ARG A 6 -46.77 -43.99 10.97
C ARG A 6 -45.41 -44.38 11.55
N ASN A 7 -45.14 -45.68 11.63
CA ASN A 7 -43.83 -46.22 11.97
C ASN A 7 -42.93 -46.20 10.72
N SER A 8 -42.28 -45.06 10.47
CA SER A 8 -41.20 -44.97 9.48
C SER A 8 -39.90 -44.70 10.22
N GLY A 9 -39.21 -45.79 10.60
CA GLY A 9 -37.82 -45.75 11.05
C GLY A 9 -36.87 -45.63 9.86
N PHE A 10 -35.67 -45.12 10.09
CA PHE A 10 -34.62 -45.01 9.07
C PHE A 10 -33.93 -46.35 8.87
N THR A 11 -33.65 -46.69 7.61
CA THR A 11 -32.81 -47.84 7.30
C THR A 11 -31.33 -47.49 7.52
N ILE A 12 -30.51 -48.50 7.86
CA ILE A 12 -29.06 -48.30 8.03
C ILE A 12 -28.42 -47.79 6.73
N ILE A 13 -28.92 -48.23 5.58
CA ILE A 13 -28.41 -47.79 4.27
C ILE A 13 -28.69 -46.31 4.00
N GLU A 14 -29.87 -45.78 4.39
CA GLU A 14 -30.18 -44.35 4.29
C GLU A 14 -29.27 -43.51 5.19
N LEU A 15 -28.94 -44.00 6.39
CA LEU A 15 -28.04 -43.32 7.31
C LEU A 15 -26.59 -43.30 6.77
N LEU A 16 -26.11 -44.42 6.22
CA LEU A 16 -24.80 -44.52 5.58
C LEU A 16 -24.70 -43.61 4.35
N LEU A 17 -25.74 -43.58 3.51
CA LEU A 17 -25.78 -42.72 2.33
C LEU A 17 -25.80 -41.23 2.74
N SER A 18 -26.57 -40.89 3.78
CA SER A 18 -26.63 -39.52 4.32
C SER A 18 -25.28 -39.06 4.86
N LEU A 19 -24.57 -39.91 5.60
CA LEU A 19 -23.22 -39.62 6.09
C LEU A 19 -22.22 -39.47 4.95
N LEU A 20 -22.29 -40.33 3.93
CA LEU A 20 -21.43 -40.26 2.75
C LEU A 20 -21.61 -38.92 2.01
N ILE A 21 -22.86 -38.55 1.71
CA ILE A 21 -23.18 -37.30 1.01
C ILE A 21 -22.77 -36.09 1.87
N THR A 22 -23.05 -36.12 3.17
CA THR A 22 -22.66 -35.05 4.09
C THR A 22 -21.13 -34.89 4.14
N GLY A 23 -20.39 -36.00 4.17
CA GLY A 23 -18.93 -35.99 4.12
C GLY A 23 -18.40 -35.33 2.84
N ILE A 24 -18.91 -35.75 1.68
CA ILE A 24 -18.51 -35.18 0.37
C ILE A 24 -18.81 -33.68 0.31
N ILE A 25 -20.01 -33.26 0.70
CA ILE A 25 -20.42 -31.85 0.70
C ILE A 25 -19.57 -31.04 1.68
N SER A 26 -19.27 -31.59 2.87
CA SER A 26 -18.45 -30.90 3.87
C SER A 26 -17.03 -30.68 3.38
N THR A 27 -16.41 -31.69 2.75
CA THR A 27 -15.08 -31.55 2.16
C THR A 27 -15.06 -30.50 1.04
N ALA A 28 -16.04 -30.52 0.14
CA ALA A 28 -16.17 -29.53 -0.92
C ALA A 28 -16.37 -28.11 -0.35
N GLY A 29 -17.21 -27.98 0.68
CA GLY A 29 -17.46 -26.71 1.38
C GLY A 29 -16.20 -26.15 2.06
N LEU A 30 -15.42 -27.00 2.72
CA LEU A 30 -14.15 -26.60 3.36
C LEU A 30 -13.10 -26.15 2.34
N GLN A 31 -13.00 -26.83 1.20
CA GLN A 31 -12.10 -26.42 0.12
C GLN A 31 -12.49 -25.06 -0.45
N LEU A 32 -13.79 -24.83 -0.67
CA LEU A 32 -14.30 -23.53 -1.11
C LEU A 32 -14.01 -22.45 -0.07
N TYR A 33 -14.23 -22.73 1.21
CA TYR A 33 -13.94 -21.79 2.30
C TYR A 33 -12.47 -21.35 2.30
N ILE A 34 -11.52 -22.29 2.18
CA ILE A 34 -10.09 -21.95 2.16
C ILE A 34 -9.75 -21.04 0.98
N ARG A 35 -10.32 -21.32 -0.21
CA ARG A 35 -10.11 -20.48 -1.40
C ARG A 35 -10.67 -19.08 -1.20
N LEU A 36 -11.89 -18.96 -0.68
CA LEU A 36 -12.51 -17.66 -0.40
C LEU A 36 -11.71 -16.88 0.64
N HIS A 37 -11.25 -17.54 1.70
CA HIS A 37 -10.44 -16.90 2.74
C HIS A 37 -9.12 -16.34 2.19
N ASN A 38 -8.37 -17.14 1.43
CA ASN A 38 -7.12 -16.69 0.81
C ASN A 38 -7.36 -15.53 -0.18
N GLN A 39 -8.44 -15.63 -0.97
CA GLN A 39 -8.81 -14.57 -1.89
C GLN A 39 -9.14 -13.27 -1.16
N THR A 40 -9.94 -13.33 -0.08
CA THR A 40 -10.24 -12.15 0.74
C THR A 40 -8.98 -11.54 1.33
N PHE A 41 -8.08 -12.36 1.88
CA PHE A 41 -6.81 -11.88 2.43
C PHE A 41 -5.94 -11.19 1.37
N ALA A 42 -5.86 -11.74 0.15
CA ALA A 42 -5.16 -11.09 -0.95
C ALA A 42 -5.80 -9.74 -1.33
N GLN A 43 -7.14 -9.66 -1.34
CA GLN A 43 -7.85 -8.42 -1.61
C GLN A 43 -7.65 -7.35 -0.53
N GLU A 44 -7.61 -7.74 0.75
CA GLU A 44 -7.29 -6.84 1.86
C GLU A 44 -5.90 -6.22 1.67
N ASN A 45 -4.88 -7.04 1.42
CA ASN A 45 -3.51 -6.55 1.17
C ASN A 45 -3.42 -5.61 -0.05
N ILE A 46 -4.16 -5.89 -1.13
CA ILE A 46 -4.20 -5.01 -2.31
C ILE A 46 -4.87 -3.68 -1.95
N SER A 47 -5.98 -3.72 -1.21
CA SER A 47 -6.70 -2.54 -0.76
C SER A 47 -5.83 -1.66 0.13
N ASP A 48 -5.14 -2.26 1.10
CA ASP A 48 -4.25 -1.55 2.03
C ASP A 48 -3.08 -0.90 1.30
N MET A 49 -2.45 -1.62 0.37
CA MET A 49 -1.41 -1.09 -0.50
C MET A 49 -1.91 0.12 -1.30
N GLN A 50 -3.08 0.02 -1.94
CA GLN A 50 -3.64 1.11 -2.73
C GLN A 50 -4.02 2.32 -1.86
N GLN A 51 -4.59 2.08 -0.67
CA GLN A 51 -4.93 3.14 0.27
C GLN A 51 -3.68 3.85 0.79
N ASN A 52 -2.63 3.09 1.14
CA ASN A 52 -1.36 3.67 1.58
C ASN A 52 -0.71 4.51 0.47
N CYS A 53 -0.75 4.03 -0.78
CA CYS A 53 -0.29 4.80 -1.94
C CYS A 53 -1.02 6.13 -2.08
N ARG A 54 -2.37 6.12 -2.04
CA ARG A 54 -3.20 7.33 -2.12
C ARG A 54 -2.94 8.29 -0.97
N ALA A 55 -2.82 7.78 0.25
CA ALA A 55 -2.52 8.60 1.43
C ALA A 55 -1.14 9.26 1.31
N THR A 56 -0.16 8.52 0.82
CA THR A 56 1.21 9.02 0.60
C THR A 56 1.26 10.13 -0.44
N LEU A 57 0.63 9.91 -1.61
CA LEU A 57 0.56 10.91 -2.66
C LEU A 57 -0.16 12.17 -2.19
N TYR A 58 -1.33 12.01 -1.53
CA TYR A 58 -2.11 13.14 -1.02
C TYR A 58 -1.34 14.00 -0.02
N GLU A 59 -0.55 13.39 0.87
CA GLU A 59 0.29 14.13 1.81
C GLU A 59 1.41 14.91 1.11
N ILE A 60 2.13 14.26 0.20
CA ILE A 60 3.21 14.91 -0.55
C ILE A 60 2.61 16.05 -1.39
N GLU A 61 1.47 15.81 -2.05
CA GLU A 61 0.72 16.82 -2.80
C GLU A 61 0.38 18.01 -1.92
N ASN A 62 -0.21 17.78 -0.74
CA ASN A 62 -0.61 18.85 0.16
C ASN A 62 0.61 19.69 0.61
N ASN A 63 1.72 19.04 0.96
CA ASN A 63 2.94 19.75 1.37
C ASN A 63 3.59 20.48 0.19
N LEU A 64 3.58 19.92 -1.01
CA LEU A 64 4.03 20.59 -2.23
C LEU A 64 3.17 21.79 -2.60
N ARG A 65 1.85 21.74 -2.40
CA ARG A 65 0.97 22.90 -2.61
C ARG A 65 1.26 24.04 -1.64
N MET A 66 1.83 23.73 -0.47
CA MET A 66 2.30 24.70 0.52
C MET A 66 3.74 25.16 0.29
N ALA A 67 4.49 24.50 -0.60
CA ALA A 67 5.86 24.87 -0.94
C ALA A 67 5.93 26.34 -1.40
N GLY A 68 6.98 27.06 -0.99
CA GLY A 68 7.19 28.45 -1.36
C GLY A 68 6.40 29.47 -0.53
N PHE A 69 5.51 29.02 0.36
CA PHE A 69 4.81 29.93 1.27
C PHE A 69 5.82 30.68 2.15
N LYS A 70 5.83 32.02 2.12
CA LYS A 70 6.79 32.86 2.88
C LYS A 70 8.27 32.61 2.59
N VAL A 71 8.64 31.96 1.49
CA VAL A 71 10.04 31.64 1.14
C VAL A 71 10.73 32.79 0.37
N GLY A 72 9.98 33.84 0.00
CA GLY A 72 10.47 35.04 -0.68
C GLY A 72 11.29 34.72 -1.93
N ASN A 73 12.61 34.94 -1.89
CA ASN A 73 13.50 34.74 -3.05
C ASN A 73 14.33 33.44 -3.00
N HIS A 74 13.97 32.49 -2.14
CA HIS A 74 14.59 31.18 -2.08
C HIS A 74 13.70 30.15 -2.82
N ASP A 75 14.31 29.09 -3.33
CA ASP A 75 13.60 28.03 -4.05
C ASP A 75 12.54 27.38 -3.16
N ALA A 76 11.39 27.04 -3.75
CA ALA A 76 10.27 26.45 -3.02
C ALA A 76 10.47 24.95 -2.73
N TYR A 77 11.27 24.27 -3.56
CA TYR A 77 11.57 22.85 -3.45
C TYR A 77 12.96 22.53 -4.02
N ASP A 78 13.52 21.39 -3.64
CA ASP A 78 14.70 20.80 -4.28
C ASP A 78 14.51 19.28 -4.42
N ILE A 79 14.98 18.70 -5.52
CA ILE A 79 14.82 17.28 -5.84
C ILE A 79 16.21 16.68 -6.05
N ASN A 80 16.53 15.65 -5.26
CA ASN A 80 17.78 14.90 -5.36
C ASN A 80 17.48 13.40 -5.41
N GLY A 81 17.22 12.89 -6.62
CA GLY A 81 16.79 11.51 -6.84
C GLY A 81 15.48 11.21 -6.11
N ASP A 82 15.52 10.21 -5.22
CA ASP A 82 14.38 9.77 -4.40
C ASP A 82 14.10 10.71 -3.21
N THR A 83 14.91 11.78 -3.05
CA THR A 83 14.76 12.74 -1.95
C THR A 83 14.11 14.03 -2.44
N LEU A 84 13.04 14.44 -1.75
CA LEU A 84 12.33 15.69 -1.99
C LEU A 84 12.45 16.61 -0.77
N TYR A 85 12.92 17.83 -1.01
CA TYR A 85 12.96 18.92 -0.05
C TYR A 85 11.85 19.91 -0.37
N ILE A 86 11.08 20.30 0.66
CA ILE A 86 10.01 21.28 0.55
C ILE A 86 10.29 22.40 1.53
N PHE A 87 10.34 23.64 1.05
CA PHE A 87 10.65 24.83 1.85
C PHE A 87 9.39 25.68 2.06
N SER A 88 9.17 26.15 3.29
CA SER A 88 7.93 26.87 3.67
C SER A 88 8.11 28.10 4.57
N GLN A 89 9.33 28.59 4.80
CA GLN A 89 9.58 29.88 5.45
C GLN A 89 10.99 30.45 5.14
N ILE A 90 11.10 31.79 5.17
CA ILE A 90 12.37 32.53 5.03
C ILE A 90 13.20 32.54 6.32
N ASN A 91 14.53 32.45 6.15
CA ASN A 91 15.59 32.75 7.14
C ASN A 91 15.71 31.85 8.38
N ASN A 92 15.14 30.64 8.36
CA ASN A 92 15.45 29.62 9.35
C ASN A 92 15.57 28.26 8.63
N PRO A 93 16.66 27.48 8.83
CA PRO A 93 16.75 26.08 8.35
C PRO A 93 15.78 25.12 9.07
N ILE A 94 14.70 25.66 9.63
CA ILE A 94 13.81 25.07 10.62
C ILE A 94 12.38 24.99 10.09
N ASP A 95 12.13 25.15 8.78
CA ASP A 95 10.79 24.91 8.18
C ASP A 95 10.92 24.19 6.81
N THR A 96 11.64 23.06 6.83
CA THR A 96 11.88 22.15 5.70
C THR A 96 11.22 20.80 5.99
N ILE A 97 10.41 20.32 5.05
CA ILE A 97 9.92 18.94 5.05
C ILE A 97 10.78 18.15 4.06
N ILE A 98 11.37 17.06 4.53
CA ILE A 98 12.22 16.17 3.73
C ILE A 98 11.54 14.81 3.64
N TYR A 99 11.38 14.33 2.42
CA TYR A 99 10.95 12.97 2.11
C TYR A 99 12.12 12.22 1.49
N TYR A 100 12.44 11.04 1.99
CA TYR A 100 13.46 10.18 1.40
C TYR A 100 13.16 8.71 1.64
N LEU A 101 13.63 7.85 0.74
CA LEU A 101 13.51 6.41 0.92
C LEU A 101 14.65 5.87 1.78
N GLN A 102 14.30 4.97 2.69
CA GLN A 102 15.24 4.21 3.50
C GLN A 102 14.91 2.73 3.37
N THR A 103 15.92 1.90 3.08
CA THR A 103 15.72 0.45 2.98
C THR A 103 15.17 -0.12 4.29
N SER A 104 14.10 -0.91 4.21
CA SER A 104 13.60 -1.65 5.36
C SER A 104 14.61 -2.73 5.72
N THR A 105 15.18 -2.64 6.93
CA THR A 105 15.99 -3.71 7.53
C THR A 105 15.11 -4.83 8.12
N GLU A 106 13.78 -4.71 8.06
CA GLU A 106 12.83 -5.59 8.77
C GLU A 106 12.27 -6.72 7.90
N SER A 107 12.65 -6.83 6.63
CA SER A 107 12.36 -8.02 5.83
C SER A 107 13.29 -9.15 6.28
N GLY A 108 12.94 -9.82 7.37
CA GLY A 108 13.77 -10.84 8.03
C GLY A 108 14.40 -11.81 7.03
N ASN A 109 15.74 -11.81 6.95
CA ASN A 109 16.63 -12.77 6.29
C ASN A 109 16.29 -13.28 4.87
N LEU A 110 15.23 -12.81 4.22
CA LEU A 110 14.97 -13.06 2.82
C LEU A 110 15.56 -11.89 2.04
N GLU A 111 16.75 -12.09 1.51
CA GLU A 111 17.35 -11.19 0.52
C GLU A 111 16.48 -11.22 -0.74
N LEU A 112 15.45 -10.36 -0.76
CA LEU A 112 14.68 -10.12 -1.97
C LEU A 112 15.58 -9.41 -2.99
N PRO A 113 15.41 -9.69 -4.30
CA PRO A 113 16.03 -8.91 -5.35
C PRO A 113 15.77 -7.40 -5.14
N SER A 114 16.77 -6.57 -5.43
CA SER A 114 16.73 -5.12 -5.18
C SER A 114 15.54 -4.41 -5.84
N ASN A 115 15.00 -4.96 -6.93
CA ASN A 115 13.84 -4.46 -7.65
C ASN A 115 12.47 -4.77 -7.02
N ILE A 116 12.45 -5.60 -5.96
CA ILE A 116 11.24 -6.03 -5.21
C ILE A 116 11.35 -5.65 -3.73
N GLN A 117 12.52 -5.20 -3.28
CA GLN A 117 12.75 -4.81 -1.90
C GLN A 117 11.85 -3.63 -1.50
N ALA A 118 11.20 -3.75 -0.34
CA ALA A 118 10.46 -2.65 0.27
C ALA A 118 11.40 -1.69 0.97
N LYS A 119 11.07 -0.41 0.84
CA LYS A 119 11.67 0.72 1.52
C LYS A 119 10.58 1.40 2.35
N TYR A 120 11.03 2.07 3.42
CA TYR A 120 10.23 3.03 4.17
C TYR A 120 10.41 4.40 3.54
N LEU A 121 9.30 5.12 3.36
CA LEU A 121 9.36 6.55 3.13
C LEU A 121 9.48 7.23 4.49
N MET A 122 10.63 7.85 4.70
CA MET A 122 10.92 8.63 5.87
C MET A 122 10.46 10.07 5.63
N LYS A 123 9.79 10.64 6.62
CA LYS A 123 9.48 12.07 6.68
C LYS A 123 10.29 12.69 7.80
N LYS A 124 10.97 13.79 7.49
CA LYS A 124 11.68 14.60 8.48
C LYS A 124 11.23 16.03 8.38
N THR A 125 10.82 16.60 9.52
CA THR A 125 10.57 18.03 9.66
C THR A 125 11.79 18.65 10.31
N ASN A 126 12.42 19.61 9.63
CA ASN A 126 13.43 20.47 10.24
C ASN A 126 14.62 19.67 10.77
N SER A 127 14.90 19.84 12.06
CA SER A 127 15.95 19.13 12.80
C SER A 127 15.42 17.92 13.59
N ASP A 128 14.14 17.57 13.43
CA ASP A 128 13.53 16.47 14.17
C ASP A 128 14.07 15.11 13.71
N ASN A 129 13.85 14.10 14.56
CA ASN A 129 14.16 12.73 14.18
C ASN A 129 13.24 12.29 13.02
N PRO A 130 13.78 11.60 12.00
CA PRO A 130 12.97 11.12 10.90
C PRO A 130 11.98 10.07 11.40
N ILE A 131 10.73 10.18 10.95
CA ILE A 131 9.66 9.22 11.24
C ILE A 131 9.33 8.42 9.99
N ILE A 132 8.95 7.15 10.17
CA ILE A 132 8.39 6.36 9.07
C ILE A 132 7.01 6.94 8.76
N TYR A 133 6.83 7.41 7.54
CA TYR A 133 5.55 7.93 7.06
C TYR A 133 4.75 6.85 6.34
N SER A 134 5.41 6.10 5.46
CA SER A 134 4.78 5.05 4.67
C SER A 134 5.72 3.86 4.50
N SER A 135 5.12 2.67 4.44
CA SER A 135 5.83 1.39 4.33
C SER A 135 5.58 0.73 2.98
N PHE A 136 6.42 -0.25 2.65
CA PHE A 136 6.31 -1.09 1.45
C PHE A 136 6.45 -0.36 0.12
N ILE A 137 7.12 0.81 0.13
CA ILE A 137 7.41 1.55 -1.08
C ILE A 137 8.55 0.87 -1.82
N ARG A 138 8.33 0.56 -3.09
CA ARG A 138 9.35 -0.01 -3.97
C ARG A 138 10.25 1.10 -4.49
N ASP A 139 9.61 2.13 -5.03
CA ASP A 139 10.30 3.26 -5.64
C ASP A 139 9.45 4.52 -5.58
N ILE A 140 10.13 5.67 -5.57
CA ILE A 140 9.49 6.97 -5.72
C ILE A 140 10.39 7.86 -6.57
N THR A 141 9.81 8.49 -7.58
CA THR A 141 10.55 9.43 -8.41
C THR A 141 9.81 10.75 -8.49
N TYR A 142 10.58 11.84 -8.48
CA TYR A 142 10.08 13.20 -8.59
C TYR A 142 10.64 13.81 -9.87
N SER A 143 9.77 14.37 -10.70
CA SER A 143 10.15 14.99 -11.96
C SER A 143 9.56 16.38 -12.09
N VAL A 144 10.33 17.34 -12.61
CA VAL A 144 9.80 18.67 -12.92
C VAL A 144 9.18 18.60 -14.31
N ILE A 145 7.85 18.67 -14.39
CA ILE A 145 7.12 18.63 -15.66
C ILE A 145 7.19 20.00 -16.33
N ASN A 146 6.90 21.06 -15.57
CA ASN A 146 6.92 22.46 -16.00
C ASN A 146 7.43 23.34 -14.85
N SER A 147 7.64 24.64 -15.11
CA SER A 147 8.10 25.61 -14.11
C SER A 147 7.24 25.68 -12.84
N ASN A 148 5.98 25.27 -12.90
CA ASN A 148 5.04 25.30 -11.78
C ASN A 148 4.36 23.94 -11.51
N THR A 149 4.90 22.83 -12.01
CA THR A 149 4.28 21.51 -11.83
C THR A 149 5.32 20.42 -11.66
N ILE A 150 5.19 19.65 -10.59
CA ILE A 150 6.03 18.50 -10.26
C ILE A 150 5.20 17.23 -10.45
N GLY A 151 5.76 16.24 -11.15
CA GLY A 151 5.26 14.87 -11.23
C GLY A 151 5.84 14.03 -10.10
N ILE A 152 5.01 13.19 -9.50
CA ILE A 152 5.38 12.20 -8.50
C ILE A 152 4.95 10.85 -9.05
N ASP A 153 5.89 9.95 -9.25
CA ASP A 153 5.62 8.55 -9.58
C ASP A 153 5.95 7.70 -8.36
N LEU A 154 4.96 7.01 -7.82
CA LEU A 154 5.08 6.17 -6.63
C LEU A 154 4.74 4.73 -6.98
N GLU A 155 5.62 3.81 -6.60
CA GLU A 155 5.40 2.39 -6.70
C GLU A 155 5.44 1.74 -5.33
N ILE A 156 4.39 1.00 -5.01
CA ILE A 156 4.24 0.30 -3.73
C ILE A 156 3.99 -1.18 -3.99
N ARG A 157 4.31 -2.03 -3.01
CA ARG A 157 3.98 -3.46 -3.04
C ARG A 157 3.11 -3.89 -1.87
N THR A 158 2.51 -5.08 -1.98
CA THR A 158 1.83 -5.73 -0.85
C THR A 158 2.83 -6.09 0.25
N GLU A 159 2.35 -6.11 1.50
CA GLU A 159 3.16 -6.52 2.66
C GLU A 159 3.62 -7.97 2.55
N PHE A 160 2.67 -8.86 2.20
CA PHE A 160 2.89 -10.30 2.05
C PHE A 160 2.80 -10.75 0.58
N PRO A 161 3.49 -11.85 0.22
CA PRO A 161 3.34 -12.47 -1.08
C PRO A 161 2.00 -13.22 -1.17
N ASP A 162 1.33 -13.06 -2.31
CA ASP A 162 0.14 -13.81 -2.71
C ASP A 162 0.57 -15.14 -3.36
N LYS A 163 0.13 -16.26 -2.79
CA LYS A 163 0.50 -17.61 -3.27
C LYS A 163 -0.04 -17.92 -4.67
N ASP A 164 -1.12 -17.26 -5.06
CA ASP A 164 -1.73 -17.45 -6.38
C ASP A 164 -1.14 -16.50 -7.44
N TYR A 165 -0.13 -15.69 -7.07
CA TYR A 165 0.56 -14.75 -7.95
C TYR A 165 2.00 -15.21 -8.18
N ASN A 166 2.36 -15.50 -9.43
CA ASN A 166 3.68 -16.07 -9.77
C ASN A 166 4.72 -15.04 -10.23
N GLU A 167 4.36 -13.76 -10.27
CA GLU A 167 5.27 -12.68 -10.67
C GLU A 167 5.82 -11.99 -9.43
N ASN A 168 6.99 -11.34 -9.56
CA ASN A 168 7.61 -10.53 -8.50
C ASN A 168 7.73 -11.26 -7.14
N GLU A 169 8.08 -12.55 -7.16
CA GLU A 169 8.19 -13.39 -5.94
C GLU A 169 6.87 -13.46 -5.13
N GLY A 170 5.73 -13.30 -5.80
CA GLY A 170 4.40 -13.30 -5.19
C GLY A 170 3.92 -11.93 -4.71
N TYR A 171 4.75 -10.88 -4.77
CA TYR A 171 4.34 -9.55 -4.36
C TYR A 171 3.60 -8.81 -5.48
N ARG A 172 2.39 -8.34 -5.18
CA ARG A 172 1.66 -7.48 -6.12
C ARG A 172 2.22 -6.06 -6.02
N ILE A 173 2.34 -5.40 -7.17
CA ILE A 173 2.85 -4.03 -7.28
C ILE A 173 1.72 -3.13 -7.78
N TYR A 174 1.63 -1.94 -7.19
CA TYR A 174 0.75 -0.87 -7.65
C TYR A 174 1.57 0.39 -7.86
N ALA A 175 1.42 0.98 -9.06
CA ALA A 175 2.03 2.24 -9.42
C ALA A 175 0.93 3.30 -9.55
N ALA A 176 1.19 4.48 -9.01
CA ALA A 176 0.35 5.65 -9.19
C ALA A 176 1.22 6.89 -9.44
N SER A 177 0.72 7.73 -10.32
CA SER A 177 1.40 8.96 -10.75
C SER A 177 0.49 10.14 -10.50
N GLU A 178 1.02 11.21 -9.94
CA GLU A 178 0.28 12.45 -9.69
C GLU A 178 1.09 13.68 -10.09
N SER A 179 0.42 14.69 -10.66
CA SER A 179 1.04 15.96 -11.01
C SER A 179 0.52 17.06 -10.08
N VAL A 180 1.43 17.72 -9.38
CA VAL A 180 1.11 18.75 -8.39
C VAL A 180 1.51 20.12 -8.93
N THR A 181 0.51 20.98 -9.14
CA THR A 181 0.74 22.39 -9.47
C THR A 181 1.05 23.18 -8.21
N LEU A 182 2.22 23.82 -8.18
CA LEU A 182 2.63 24.67 -7.05
C LEU A 182 1.86 25.99 -7.12
N ARG A 183 1.59 26.60 -5.96
CA ARG A 183 0.77 27.83 -5.88
C ARG A 183 1.54 29.05 -5.44
N ASN A 184 2.61 28.86 -4.67
CA ASN A 184 3.34 29.95 -4.03
C ASN A 184 4.76 30.10 -4.61
N LEU A 185 4.94 29.88 -5.91
CA LEU A 185 6.19 30.25 -6.57
C LEU A 185 6.27 31.78 -6.65
N ALA A 186 7.37 32.36 -6.19
CA ALA A 186 7.68 33.74 -6.52
C ALA A 186 7.66 33.87 -8.06
N PHE A 187 6.96 34.89 -8.56
CA PHE A 187 6.96 35.20 -10.00
C PHE A 187 8.41 35.38 -10.44
N GLN A 188 8.94 34.39 -11.17
CA GLN A 188 10.25 34.45 -11.81
C GLN A 188 10.10 35.01 -13.23
#